data_AF-A0A7D7QHF3-F1
#
_entry.id   AF-A0A7D7QHF3-F1
#
_cell.length_a   1.000
_cell.length_b   1.000
_cell.length_c   1.000
_cell.angle_alpha   90.00
_cell.angle_beta   90.00
_cell.angle_gamma   90.00
#
_symmetry.space_group_name_H-M   'P 1'
#
loop_
_entity.id
_entity.type
_entity.pdbx_description
1 polymer ?
#
loop_
_entity_poly.entity_id
_entity_poly.type
_entity_poly.pdbx_seq_one_letter_code
_entity_poly.pdbx_strand_id
1 'polypeptide(L)'
;MALRQQVKNINASGLLNLAVLGVLLLLYAPILLHWLDGWLHKNISTEHEYFSHGIIGLPFAAYLGWMNRKKWKRLPDTIHPLGAVFLLLGAVFYLSGVTEWVNLSLPVILVGLCLWFKGISGLRSQGFPLLLVFLATPTALPYLIAPYTLPLQSFIAGTAGFILNQFGMEVTVDEINLYVGGRIVEVAPYCAGLKMLFTTLYVGLMLLYWTDALSSRRTTISFLSVAAIVSTTANIIRNTLLTFFHGTGQEGAFKWLHDGWGGDLYSACMLVSLVPLLNWINSYFSASLETQQEAES
;
A
#
# COMPACT_ATOMS: atom_id res chain seq x y z
N MET A 1 30.28 -35.15 -25.35
CA MET A 1 30.56 -33.69 -25.35
C MET A 1 29.34 -32.86 -24.95
N ALA A 2 28.13 -33.15 -25.46
CA ALA A 2 26.89 -32.43 -25.12
C ALA A 2 26.47 -32.46 -23.62
N LEU A 3 26.64 -33.60 -22.92
CA LEU A 3 26.29 -33.75 -21.50
C LEU A 3 27.14 -32.85 -20.57
N ARG A 4 28.44 -32.65 -20.87
CA ARG A 4 29.32 -31.75 -20.10
C ARG A 4 28.95 -30.27 -20.30
N GLN A 5 28.43 -29.92 -21.47
CA GLN A 5 28.05 -28.55 -21.81
C GLN A 5 26.71 -28.16 -21.16
N GLN A 6 25.77 -29.11 -21.06
CA GLN A 6 24.51 -28.95 -20.32
C GLN A 6 24.75 -28.76 -18.81
N VAL A 7 25.62 -29.57 -18.19
CA VAL A 7 25.95 -29.46 -16.75
C VAL A 7 26.67 -28.13 -16.44
N LYS A 8 27.55 -27.66 -17.33
CA LYS A 8 28.29 -26.40 -17.14
C LYS A 8 27.38 -25.16 -17.23
N ASN A 9 26.38 -25.16 -18.13
CA ASN A 9 25.44 -24.05 -18.31
C ASN A 9 24.41 -23.93 -17.15
N ILE A 10 24.01 -25.06 -16.55
CA ILE A 10 23.07 -25.05 -15.41
C ILE A 10 23.75 -24.44 -14.17
N ASN A 11 25.03 -24.71 -13.95
CA ASN A 11 25.79 -24.13 -12.83
C ASN A 11 26.11 -22.64 -13.04
N ALA A 12 26.45 -22.21 -14.26
CA ALA A 12 26.79 -20.82 -14.54
C ALA A 12 25.58 -19.87 -14.41
N SER A 13 24.41 -20.28 -14.92
CA SER A 13 23.17 -19.49 -14.79
C SER A 13 22.66 -19.41 -13.35
N GLY A 14 22.77 -20.51 -12.59
CA GLY A 14 22.48 -20.53 -11.16
C GLY A 14 23.40 -19.58 -10.36
N LEU A 15 24.70 -19.60 -10.65
CA LEU A 15 25.69 -18.74 -10.01
C LEU A 15 25.45 -17.26 -10.35
N LEU A 16 25.14 -16.93 -11.60
CA LEU A 16 24.79 -15.57 -12.01
C LEU A 16 23.56 -15.05 -11.25
N ASN A 17 22.49 -15.86 -11.16
CA ASN A 17 21.28 -15.47 -10.43
C ASN A 17 21.57 -15.22 -8.94
N LEU A 18 22.38 -16.06 -8.31
CA LEU A 18 22.81 -15.87 -6.92
C LEU A 18 23.67 -14.63 -6.75
N ALA A 19 24.59 -14.36 -7.69
CA ALA A 19 25.42 -13.16 -7.67
C ALA A 19 24.56 -11.89 -7.80
N VAL A 20 23.62 -11.86 -8.75
CA VAL A 20 22.69 -10.72 -8.91
C VAL A 20 21.88 -10.50 -7.64
N LEU A 21 21.32 -11.58 -7.05
CA LEU A 21 20.55 -11.48 -5.82
C LEU A 21 21.42 -11.01 -4.64
N GLY A 22 22.66 -11.48 -4.53
CA GLY A 22 23.62 -11.02 -3.54
C GLY A 22 23.98 -9.54 -3.68
N VAL A 23 24.21 -9.08 -4.91
CA VAL A 23 24.46 -7.65 -5.21
C VAL A 23 23.25 -6.80 -4.86
N LEU A 24 22.04 -7.22 -5.23
CA LEU A 24 20.82 -6.49 -4.88
C LEU A 24 20.63 -6.40 -3.36
N LEU A 25 20.83 -7.50 -2.64
CA LEU A 25 20.75 -7.49 -1.17
C LEU A 25 21.77 -6.53 -0.58
N LEU A 26 23.01 -6.55 -1.05
CA LEU A 26 24.06 -5.66 -0.54
C LEU A 26 23.74 -4.18 -0.79
N LEU A 27 23.25 -3.85 -1.99
CA LEU A 27 22.93 -2.47 -2.36
C LEU A 27 21.67 -1.94 -1.69
N TYR A 28 20.63 -2.77 -1.56
CA TYR A 28 19.29 -2.34 -1.13
C TYR A 28 18.96 -2.66 0.33
N ALA A 29 19.70 -3.55 1.02
CA ALA A 29 19.49 -3.78 2.44
C ALA A 29 19.56 -2.50 3.28
N PRO A 30 20.52 -1.58 3.09
CA PRO A 30 20.55 -0.32 3.84
C PRO A 30 19.30 0.54 3.62
N ILE A 31 18.80 0.61 2.38
CA ILE A 31 17.59 1.37 2.02
C ILE A 31 16.36 0.73 2.67
N LEU A 32 16.22 -0.59 2.57
CA LEU A 32 15.09 -1.31 3.16
C LEU A 32 15.08 -1.24 4.69
N LEU A 33 16.25 -1.32 5.33
CA LEU A 33 16.39 -1.15 6.78
C LEU A 33 16.08 0.28 7.21
N HIS A 34 16.53 1.28 6.43
CA HIS A 34 16.17 2.67 6.65
C HIS A 34 14.64 2.82 6.60
N TRP A 35 13.96 2.36 5.54
CA TRP A 35 12.49 2.42 5.46
C TRP A 35 11.79 1.75 6.64
N LEU A 36 12.25 0.55 7.03
CA LEU A 36 11.67 -0.19 8.16
C LEU A 36 11.83 0.57 9.47
N ASP A 37 13.02 1.10 9.74
CA ASP A 37 13.30 1.91 10.93
C ASP A 37 12.38 3.13 11.00
N GLY A 38 12.21 3.83 9.88
CA GLY A 38 11.31 4.97 9.80
C GLY A 38 9.85 4.67 10.02
N TRP A 39 9.37 3.55 9.47
CA TRP A 39 7.99 3.16 9.68
C TRP A 39 7.71 2.72 11.12
N LEU A 40 8.68 2.09 11.79
CA LEU A 40 8.54 1.62 13.17
C LEU A 40 8.70 2.74 14.20
N HIS A 41 9.69 3.61 14.01
CA HIS A 41 10.04 4.66 14.97
C HIS A 41 9.48 6.04 14.62
N LYS A 42 8.74 6.17 13.51
CA LYS A 42 8.17 7.45 13.03
C LYS A 42 9.24 8.55 12.93
N ASN A 43 10.46 8.16 12.55
CA ASN A 43 11.65 9.03 12.59
C ASN A 43 12.12 9.50 11.21
N ILE A 44 11.50 9.00 10.13
CA ILE A 44 11.73 9.52 8.79
C ILE A 44 10.73 10.65 8.53
N SER A 45 11.08 11.56 7.61
CA SER A 45 10.15 12.57 7.07
C SER A 45 8.72 12.04 6.96
N THR A 46 7.75 12.89 7.26
CA THR A 46 6.32 12.62 7.18
C THR A 46 5.89 11.98 5.84
N GLU A 47 6.68 12.13 4.77
CA GLU A 47 6.59 11.40 3.49
C GLU A 47 6.54 9.88 3.67
N HIS A 48 7.41 9.32 4.50
CA HIS A 48 7.60 7.88 4.62
C HIS A 48 6.55 7.25 5.53
N GLU A 49 5.95 8.00 6.45
CA GLU A 49 4.89 7.49 7.32
C GLU A 49 3.64 7.02 6.56
N TYR A 50 3.36 7.59 5.37
CA TYR A 50 2.24 7.16 4.51
C TYR A 50 2.42 5.77 3.91
N PHE A 51 3.66 5.27 3.88
CA PHE A 51 4.01 4.01 3.25
C PHE A 51 4.23 2.88 4.26
N SER A 52 3.79 3.04 5.51
CA SER A 52 3.94 2.02 6.55
C SER A 52 3.28 0.68 6.21
N HIS A 53 2.32 0.65 5.28
CA HIS A 53 1.79 -0.59 4.71
C HIS A 53 2.87 -1.45 4.02
N GLY A 54 3.99 -0.84 3.62
CA GLY A 54 5.17 -1.50 3.08
C GLY A 54 5.83 -2.49 4.04
N ILE A 55 5.65 -2.35 5.37
CA ILE A 55 6.12 -3.32 6.37
C ILE A 55 5.57 -4.71 6.08
N ILE A 56 4.29 -4.81 5.73
CA ILE A 56 3.63 -6.08 5.39
C ILE A 56 3.71 -6.32 3.88
N GLY A 57 3.63 -5.25 3.10
CA GLY A 57 3.60 -5.27 1.65
C GLY A 57 4.85 -5.81 0.97
N LEU A 58 6.04 -5.39 1.41
CA LEU A 58 7.31 -5.80 0.80
C LEU A 58 7.63 -7.29 1.06
N PRO A 59 7.48 -7.83 2.29
CA PRO A 59 7.60 -9.27 2.53
C PRO A 59 6.59 -10.08 1.72
N PHE A 60 5.35 -9.60 1.60
CA PHE A 60 4.32 -10.25 0.80
C PHE A 60 4.68 -10.26 -0.69
N ALA A 61 5.16 -9.15 -1.25
CA ALA A 61 5.63 -9.08 -2.63
C ALA A 61 6.81 -10.03 -2.88
N ALA A 62 7.77 -10.11 -1.96
CA ALA A 62 8.88 -11.05 -2.03
C ALA A 62 8.40 -12.51 -2.00
N TYR A 63 7.44 -12.83 -1.12
CA TYR A 63 6.80 -14.15 -1.07
C TYR A 63 6.09 -14.51 -2.38
N LEU A 64 5.34 -13.59 -2.98
CA LEU A 64 4.68 -13.81 -4.27
C LEU A 64 5.69 -14.01 -5.40
N GLY A 65 6.76 -13.21 -5.42
CA GLY A 65 7.88 -13.40 -6.34
C GLY A 65 8.49 -14.80 -6.23
N TRP A 66 8.68 -15.27 -4.99
CA TRP A 66 9.17 -16.62 -4.70
C TRP A 66 8.19 -17.72 -5.12
N MET A 67 6.88 -17.51 -4.94
CA MET A 67 5.85 -18.45 -5.38
C MET A 67 5.86 -18.60 -6.91
N ASN A 68 6.09 -17.49 -7.62
CA ASN A 68 6.17 -17.45 -9.08
C ASN A 68 7.47 -18.05 -9.65
N ARG A 69 8.44 -18.49 -8.83
CA ARG A 69 9.74 -19.03 -9.30
C ARG A 69 9.61 -20.23 -10.25
N LYS A 70 8.60 -21.09 -10.06
CA LYS A 70 8.36 -22.25 -10.94
C LYS A 70 7.87 -21.80 -12.32
N LYS A 71 6.97 -20.80 -12.36
CA LYS A 71 6.50 -20.17 -13.61
C LYS A 71 7.67 -19.47 -14.30
N TRP A 72 8.44 -18.69 -13.55
CA TRP A 72 9.64 -17.99 -14.01
C TRP A 72 10.64 -18.92 -14.71
N LYS A 73 10.97 -20.07 -14.09
CA LYS A 73 11.92 -21.04 -14.67
C LYS A 73 11.44 -21.65 -15.99
N ARG A 74 10.13 -21.72 -16.24
CA ARG A 74 9.55 -22.28 -17.47
C ARG A 74 9.51 -21.27 -18.62
N LEU A 75 9.63 -19.98 -18.33
CA LEU A 75 9.65 -18.95 -19.35
C LEU A 75 10.96 -19.01 -20.14
N PRO A 76 10.95 -18.69 -21.45
CA PRO A 76 12.18 -18.60 -22.23
C PRO A 76 13.05 -17.42 -21.77
N ASP A 77 14.36 -17.61 -21.80
CA ASP A 77 15.32 -16.52 -21.60
C ASP A 77 15.29 -15.62 -22.84
N THR A 78 14.77 -14.41 -22.68
CA THR A 78 14.62 -13.43 -23.77
C THR A 78 15.01 -12.05 -23.24
N ILE A 79 15.98 -11.43 -23.90
CA ILE A 79 16.43 -10.08 -23.54
C ILE A 79 15.55 -9.07 -24.26
N HIS A 80 14.94 -8.16 -23.51
CA HIS A 80 14.24 -7.01 -24.07
C HIS A 80 15.11 -5.75 -23.95
N PRO A 81 15.29 -4.92 -25.01
CA PRO A 81 16.15 -3.73 -24.96
C PRO A 81 15.80 -2.74 -23.84
N LEU A 82 14.50 -2.58 -23.56
CA LEU A 82 14.05 -1.77 -22.41
C LEU A 82 14.61 -2.25 -21.07
N GLY A 83 14.96 -3.53 -20.92
CA GLY A 83 15.64 -4.03 -19.73
C GLY A 83 16.94 -3.26 -19.44
N ALA A 84 17.77 -3.03 -20.45
CA ALA A 84 18.98 -2.23 -20.29
C ALA A 84 18.67 -0.76 -19.94
N VAL A 85 17.62 -0.18 -20.54
CA VAL A 85 17.19 1.20 -20.26
C VAL A 85 16.75 1.34 -18.81
N PHE A 86 15.89 0.44 -18.30
CA PHE A 86 15.44 0.47 -16.91
C PHE A 86 16.57 0.15 -15.92
N LEU A 87 17.49 -0.75 -16.25
CA LEU A 87 18.67 -1.01 -15.43
C LEU A 87 19.58 0.22 -15.33
N LEU A 88 19.84 0.89 -16.44
CA LEU A 88 20.63 2.13 -16.47
C LEU A 88 19.93 3.25 -15.68
N LEU A 89 18.63 3.42 -15.91
CA LEU A 89 17.82 4.42 -15.21
C LEU A 89 17.82 4.18 -13.70
N GLY A 90 17.63 2.93 -13.27
CA GLY A 90 17.68 2.55 -11.87
C GLY A 90 19.06 2.78 -11.25
N ALA A 91 20.14 2.54 -11.99
CA ALA A 91 21.49 2.85 -11.54
C ALA A 91 21.71 4.36 -11.38
N VAL A 92 21.26 5.18 -12.34
CA VAL A 92 21.32 6.65 -12.24
C VAL A 92 20.52 7.14 -11.03
N PHE A 93 19.33 6.60 -10.82
CA PHE A 93 18.49 6.90 -9.67
C PHE A 93 19.17 6.57 -8.34
N TYR A 94 19.75 5.38 -8.22
CA TYR A 94 20.48 4.95 -7.03
C TYR A 94 21.70 5.83 -6.73
N LEU A 95 22.43 6.24 -7.78
CA LEU A 95 23.67 7.02 -7.63
C LEU A 95 23.43 8.53 -7.51
N SER A 96 22.19 9.01 -7.69
CA SER A 96 21.87 10.43 -7.72
C SER A 96 22.06 11.14 -6.37
N GLY A 97 21.99 10.41 -5.25
CA GLY A 97 21.96 10.98 -3.90
C GLY A 97 20.65 11.70 -3.55
N VAL A 98 19.69 11.79 -4.48
CA VAL A 98 18.36 12.35 -4.24
C VAL A 98 17.47 11.27 -3.64
N THR A 99 17.03 11.42 -2.39
CA THR A 99 16.26 10.41 -1.62
C THR A 99 15.13 9.78 -2.43
N GLU A 100 14.33 10.60 -3.11
CA GLU A 100 13.21 10.16 -3.95
C GLU A 100 13.63 9.23 -5.10
N TRP A 101 14.70 9.60 -5.80
CA TRP A 101 15.20 8.80 -6.91
C TRP A 101 15.86 7.53 -6.40
N VAL A 102 16.62 7.62 -5.31
CA VAL A 102 17.20 6.46 -4.63
C VAL A 102 16.10 5.46 -4.24
N ASN A 103 14.99 5.94 -3.68
CA ASN A 103 13.86 5.08 -3.32
C ASN A 103 13.24 4.41 -4.56
N LEU A 104 12.98 5.18 -5.63
CA LEU A 104 12.44 4.68 -6.89
C LEU A 104 13.39 3.75 -7.65
N SER A 105 14.68 3.74 -7.33
CA SER A 105 15.65 2.88 -8.01
C SER A 105 15.32 1.39 -7.84
N LEU A 106 14.81 0.97 -6.67
CA LEU A 106 14.50 -0.43 -6.41
C LEU A 106 13.42 -0.98 -7.37
N PRO A 107 12.19 -0.43 -7.43
CA PRO A 107 11.17 -0.94 -8.36
C PRO A 107 11.62 -0.83 -9.83
N VAL A 108 12.36 0.22 -10.19
CA VAL A 108 12.91 0.43 -11.54
C VAL A 108 13.90 -0.67 -11.92
N ILE A 109 14.85 -1.00 -11.03
CA ILE A 109 15.81 -2.09 -11.25
C ILE A 109 15.09 -3.43 -11.35
N LEU A 110 14.11 -3.71 -10.50
CA LEU A 110 13.36 -4.97 -10.55
C LEU A 110 12.60 -5.16 -11.88
N VAL A 111 12.01 -4.09 -12.42
CA VAL A 111 11.40 -4.08 -13.77
C VAL A 111 12.48 -4.34 -14.84
N GLY A 112 13.62 -3.66 -14.75
CA GLY A 112 14.75 -3.85 -15.66
C GLY A 112 15.26 -5.28 -15.68
N LEU A 113 15.43 -5.91 -14.52
CA LEU A 113 15.81 -7.32 -14.40
C LEU A 113 14.76 -8.24 -15.00
N CYS A 114 13.47 -7.95 -14.80
CA CYS A 114 12.41 -8.75 -15.38
C CYS A 114 12.46 -8.79 -16.91
N LEU A 115 12.64 -7.60 -17.50
CA LEU A 115 12.76 -7.41 -18.95
C LEU A 115 14.08 -7.95 -19.50
N TRP A 116 15.18 -7.87 -18.75
CA TRP A 116 16.48 -8.34 -19.17
C TRP A 116 16.55 -9.87 -19.23
N PHE A 117 16.04 -10.57 -18.21
CA PHE A 117 16.17 -12.03 -18.15
C PHE A 117 15.08 -12.77 -18.93
N LYS A 118 13.84 -12.28 -18.91
CA LYS A 118 12.65 -13.01 -19.40
C LYS A 118 11.74 -12.16 -20.28
N GLY A 119 12.16 -10.95 -20.63
CA GLY A 119 11.38 -10.04 -21.46
C GLY A 119 10.02 -9.67 -20.87
N ILE A 120 9.07 -9.36 -21.75
CA ILE A 120 7.70 -8.98 -21.38
C ILE A 120 7.00 -10.11 -20.62
N SER A 121 7.27 -11.37 -20.96
CA SER A 121 6.71 -12.54 -20.28
C SER A 121 7.14 -12.62 -18.82
N GLY A 122 8.41 -12.30 -18.54
CA GLY A 122 8.92 -12.18 -17.18
C GLY A 122 8.22 -11.08 -16.40
N LEU A 123 8.13 -9.89 -17.00
CA LEU A 123 7.46 -8.74 -16.40
C LEU A 123 5.99 -9.06 -16.07
N ARG A 124 5.25 -9.69 -16.98
CA ARG A 124 3.86 -10.12 -16.73
C ARG A 124 3.77 -11.15 -15.60
N SER A 125 4.69 -12.11 -15.56
CA SER A 125 4.72 -13.13 -14.49
C SER A 125 4.98 -12.53 -13.11
N GLN A 126 5.65 -11.38 -13.02
CA GLN A 126 5.95 -10.70 -11.76
C GLN A 126 5.19 -9.37 -11.60
N GLY A 127 4.18 -9.12 -12.44
CA GLY A 127 3.51 -7.82 -12.50
C GLY A 127 2.88 -7.40 -11.18
N PHE A 128 2.17 -8.32 -10.51
CA PHE A 128 1.55 -8.01 -9.21
C PHE A 128 2.56 -7.82 -8.07
N PRO A 129 3.58 -8.70 -7.87
CA PRO A 129 4.69 -8.41 -6.95
C PRO A 129 5.36 -7.05 -7.18
N LEU A 130 5.63 -6.70 -8.44
CA LEU A 130 6.26 -5.42 -8.79
C LEU A 130 5.34 -4.23 -8.49
N LEU A 131 4.04 -4.37 -8.75
CA LEU A 131 3.04 -3.37 -8.39
C LEU A 131 3.02 -3.12 -6.88
N LEU A 132 3.07 -4.17 -6.07
CA LEU A 132 3.14 -4.05 -4.62
C LEU A 132 4.42 -3.35 -4.17
N VAL A 133 5.59 -3.71 -4.70
CA VAL A 133 6.85 -3.01 -4.40
C VAL A 133 6.76 -1.53 -4.76
N PHE A 134 6.22 -1.22 -5.94
CA PHE A 134 6.05 0.17 -6.38
C PHE A 134 5.13 0.96 -5.45
N LEU A 135 3.95 0.42 -5.10
CA LEU A 135 3.00 1.08 -4.19
C LEU A 135 3.48 1.16 -2.73
N ALA A 136 4.44 0.32 -2.34
CA ALA A 136 5.09 0.36 -1.03
C ALA A 136 6.37 1.21 -1.00
N THR A 137 6.87 1.67 -2.15
CA THR A 137 8.09 2.48 -2.24
C THR A 137 7.78 3.90 -1.74
N PRO A 138 8.45 4.39 -0.68
CA PRO A 138 8.27 5.75 -0.20
C PRO A 138 8.63 6.78 -1.27
N THR A 139 7.69 7.67 -1.54
CA THR A 139 7.87 8.79 -2.48
C THR A 139 7.17 10.05 -1.99
N ALA A 140 7.48 11.20 -2.58
CA ALA A 140 6.81 12.47 -2.35
C ALA A 140 5.37 12.54 -2.89
N LEU A 141 4.83 11.44 -3.44
CA LEU A 141 3.49 11.38 -4.01
C LEU A 141 2.39 11.85 -3.04
N PRO A 142 2.39 11.51 -1.74
CA PRO A 142 1.40 12.02 -0.77
C PRO A 142 1.35 13.56 -0.70
N TYR A 143 2.47 14.26 -0.91
CA TYR A 143 2.50 15.73 -0.89
C TYR A 143 1.89 16.33 -2.15
N LEU A 144 2.16 15.72 -3.29
CA LEU A 144 1.60 16.17 -4.56
C LEU A 144 0.08 16.04 -4.58
N ILE A 145 -0.46 15.04 -3.85
CA ILE A 145 -1.91 14.84 -3.75
C ILE A 145 -2.55 15.58 -2.56
N ALA A 146 -1.80 15.93 -1.52
CA ALA A 146 -2.35 16.53 -0.29
C ALA A 146 -3.24 17.76 -0.56
N PRO A 147 -2.88 18.72 -1.44
CA PRO A 147 -3.76 19.85 -1.78
C PRO A 147 -5.11 19.41 -2.36
N TYR A 148 -5.15 18.30 -3.09
CA TYR A 148 -6.37 17.76 -3.69
C TYR A 148 -7.25 16.99 -2.68
N THR A 149 -6.75 16.78 -1.45
CA THR A 149 -7.51 16.10 -0.38
C THR A 149 -8.28 17.06 0.52
N LEU A 150 -8.13 18.38 0.34
CA LEU A 150 -8.89 19.39 1.10
C LEU A 150 -10.41 19.18 1.10
N PRO A 151 -11.07 18.81 -0.03
CA PRO A 151 -12.51 18.55 -0.02
C PRO A 151 -12.88 17.37 0.90
N LEU A 152 -12.07 16.31 0.90
CA LEU A 152 -12.27 15.15 1.76
C LEU A 152 -12.07 15.51 3.23
N GLN A 153 -11.03 16.27 3.55
CA GLN A 153 -10.76 16.74 4.92
C GLN A 153 -11.90 17.61 5.45
N SER A 154 -12.36 18.57 4.64
CA SER A 154 -13.48 19.46 4.98
C SER A 154 -14.78 18.66 5.17
N PHE A 155 -15.02 17.64 4.34
CA PHE A 155 -16.15 16.73 4.51
C PHE A 155 -16.07 15.96 5.84
N ILE A 156 -14.90 15.43 6.18
CA ILE A 156 -14.66 14.72 7.45
C ILE A 156 -14.86 15.66 8.64
N ALA A 157 -14.27 16.86 8.61
CA ALA A 157 -14.40 17.86 9.66
C ALA A 157 -15.85 18.32 9.84
N GLY A 158 -16.53 18.64 8.73
CA GLY A 158 -17.94 19.03 8.73
C GLY A 158 -18.85 17.94 9.28
N THR A 159 -18.62 16.67 8.90
CA THR A 159 -19.43 15.54 9.41
C THR A 159 -19.17 15.28 10.88
N ALA A 160 -17.90 15.33 11.33
CA ALA A 160 -17.56 15.16 12.74
C ALA A 160 -18.15 16.29 13.60
N GLY A 161 -18.04 17.54 13.15
CA GLY A 161 -18.67 18.69 13.81
C GLY A 161 -20.19 18.57 13.86
N PHE A 162 -20.83 18.13 12.77
CA PHE A 162 -22.27 17.87 12.75
C PHE A 162 -22.66 16.82 13.80
N ILE A 163 -21.97 15.68 13.84
CA ILE A 163 -22.22 14.61 14.81
C ILE A 163 -22.11 15.15 16.25
N LEU A 164 -21.04 15.87 16.58
CA LEU A 164 -20.82 16.39 17.94
C LEU A 164 -21.87 17.44 18.34
N ASN A 165 -22.28 18.30 17.41
CA ASN A 165 -23.38 19.23 17.65
C ASN A 165 -24.69 18.50 17.96
N GLN A 166 -24.96 17.33 17.34
CA GLN A 166 -26.13 16.51 17.70
C GLN A 166 -26.06 15.94 19.12
N PHE A 167 -24.85 15.78 19.68
CA PHE A 167 -24.64 15.37 21.07
C PHE A 167 -24.61 16.54 22.06
N GLY A 168 -24.97 17.76 21.63
CA GLY A 168 -25.08 18.93 22.50
C GLY A 168 -23.77 19.65 22.77
N MET A 169 -22.71 19.37 22.01
CA MET A 169 -21.46 20.11 22.07
C MET A 169 -21.50 21.32 21.14
N GLU A 170 -21.04 22.49 21.60
CA GLU A 170 -20.84 23.65 20.74
C GLU A 170 -19.56 23.49 19.92
N VAL A 171 -19.70 22.99 18.68
CA VAL A 171 -18.57 22.79 17.76
C VAL A 171 -18.71 23.71 16.56
N THR A 172 -17.71 24.58 16.36
CA THR A 172 -17.59 25.41 15.15
C THR A 172 -16.59 24.76 14.20
N VAL A 173 -16.97 24.61 12.92
CA VAL A 173 -16.09 24.06 11.89
C VAL A 173 -15.64 25.19 10.98
N ASP A 174 -14.33 25.31 10.79
CA ASP A 174 -13.71 26.25 9.86
C ASP A 174 -12.76 25.47 8.94
N GLU A 175 -13.20 25.24 7.71
CA GLU A 175 -12.55 24.35 6.74
C GLU A 175 -12.25 22.96 7.31
N ILE A 176 -11.01 22.72 7.74
CA ILE A 176 -10.51 21.44 8.29
C ILE A 176 -10.37 21.47 9.82
N ASN A 177 -10.64 22.60 10.46
CA ASN A 177 -10.46 22.82 11.88
C ASN A 177 -11.80 22.69 12.63
N LEU A 178 -11.80 21.92 13.72
CA LEU A 178 -12.92 21.84 14.66
C LEU A 178 -12.56 22.60 15.94
N TYR A 179 -13.36 23.61 16.28
CA TYR A 179 -13.24 24.37 17.50
C TYR A 179 -14.30 23.95 18.51
N VAL A 180 -13.86 23.61 19.72
CA VAL A 180 -14.71 23.14 20.81
C VAL A 180 -14.16 23.63 22.15
N GLY A 181 -14.96 24.38 22.92
CA GLY A 181 -14.55 24.85 24.25
C GLY A 181 -13.24 25.65 24.27
N GLY A 182 -12.98 26.44 23.23
CA GLY A 182 -11.74 27.22 23.07
C GLY A 182 -10.51 26.40 22.65
N ARG A 183 -10.70 25.11 22.32
CA ARG A 183 -9.64 24.19 21.85
C ARG A 183 -9.85 23.89 20.37
N ILE A 184 -8.77 23.54 19.69
CA ILE A 184 -8.76 23.24 18.26
C ILE A 184 -8.32 21.79 18.02
N VAL A 185 -9.03 21.09 17.14
CA VAL A 185 -8.61 19.81 16.56
C VAL A 185 -8.59 19.96 15.05
N GLU A 186 -7.41 19.80 14.46
CA GLU A 186 -7.21 19.91 13.03
C GLU A 186 -7.32 18.53 12.37
N VAL A 187 -8.16 18.42 11.33
CA VAL A 187 -8.18 17.26 10.42
C VAL A 187 -7.09 17.45 9.37
N ALA A 188 -5.83 17.47 9.80
CA ALA A 188 -4.71 17.74 8.92
C ALA A 188 -4.61 16.64 7.83
N PRO A 189 -4.06 16.94 6.64
CA PRO A 189 -3.79 15.92 5.60
C PRO A 189 -2.93 14.76 6.14
N TYR A 190 -2.09 15.11 7.13
CA TYR A 190 -1.13 14.26 7.81
C TYR A 190 -1.77 13.46 8.96
N CYS A 191 -2.95 13.84 9.42
CA CYS A 191 -3.67 13.14 10.48
C CYS A 191 -4.48 11.97 9.93
N ALA A 192 -3.81 10.84 9.74
CA ALA A 192 -4.33 9.49 9.52
C ALA A 192 -5.30 9.25 8.34
N GLY A 193 -6.04 10.23 7.84
CA GLY A 193 -7.15 9.99 6.91
C GLY A 193 -6.68 9.39 5.58
N LEU A 194 -5.74 10.08 4.95
CA LEU A 194 -5.16 9.66 3.67
C LEU A 194 -4.24 8.44 3.83
N LYS A 195 -3.45 8.38 4.91
CA LYS A 195 -2.62 7.23 5.26
C LYS A 195 -3.45 5.96 5.43
N MET A 196 -4.56 6.07 6.14
CA MET A 196 -5.50 4.97 6.35
C MET A 196 -6.16 4.54 5.05
N LEU A 197 -6.57 5.49 4.20
CA LEU A 197 -7.13 5.18 2.88
C LEU A 197 -6.12 4.40 2.02
N PHE A 198 -4.86 4.84 1.97
CA PHE A 198 -3.80 4.14 1.23
C PHE A 198 -3.54 2.74 1.78
N THR A 199 -3.45 2.61 3.09
CA THR A 199 -3.29 1.32 3.75
C THR A 199 -4.48 0.40 3.45
N THR A 200 -5.72 0.91 3.52
CA THR A 200 -6.95 0.17 3.17
C THR A 200 -6.91 -0.33 1.74
N LEU A 201 -6.59 0.53 0.77
CA LEU A 201 -6.55 0.16 -0.64
C LEU A 201 -5.42 -0.85 -0.92
N TYR A 202 -4.24 -0.64 -0.33
CA TYR A 202 -3.10 -1.53 -0.49
C TYR A 202 -3.38 -2.93 0.08
N VAL A 203 -3.88 -3.01 1.32
CA VAL A 203 -4.28 -4.29 1.93
C VAL A 203 -5.45 -4.91 1.17
N GLY A 204 -6.38 -4.09 0.67
CA GLY A 204 -7.47 -4.55 -0.18
C GLY A 204 -6.97 -5.23 -1.46
N LEU A 205 -5.98 -4.67 -2.14
CA LEU A 205 -5.34 -5.31 -3.30
C LEU A 205 -4.67 -6.63 -2.93
N MET A 206 -4.01 -6.69 -1.77
CA MET A 206 -3.41 -7.93 -1.28
C MET A 206 -4.47 -9.02 -1.05
N LEU A 207 -5.61 -8.68 -0.42
CA LEU A 207 -6.71 -9.60 -0.17
C LEU A 207 -7.36 -10.08 -1.47
N LEU A 208 -7.60 -9.18 -2.43
CA LEU A 208 -8.14 -9.53 -3.74
C LEU A 208 -7.24 -10.52 -4.48
N TYR A 209 -5.92 -10.31 -4.43
CA TYR A 209 -4.98 -11.24 -5.04
C TYR A 209 -4.91 -12.57 -4.30
N TRP A 210 -4.87 -12.56 -2.97
CA TRP A 210 -4.78 -13.77 -2.15
C TRP A 210 -6.00 -14.69 -2.30
N THR A 211 -7.18 -14.10 -2.50
CA THR A 211 -8.45 -14.82 -2.68
C THR A 211 -8.79 -15.11 -4.15
N ASP A 212 -7.88 -14.82 -5.09
CA ASP A 212 -8.09 -14.93 -6.55
C ASP A 212 -9.27 -14.09 -7.11
N ALA A 213 -9.82 -13.19 -6.29
CA ALA A 213 -10.91 -12.29 -6.62
C ALA A 213 -10.50 -11.15 -7.57
N LEU A 214 -9.20 -10.90 -7.72
CA LEU A 214 -8.65 -9.89 -8.64
C LEU A 214 -9.02 -10.15 -10.11
N SER A 215 -9.34 -11.41 -10.46
CA SER A 215 -9.82 -11.79 -11.79
C SER A 215 -11.22 -11.23 -12.12
N SER A 216 -12.05 -11.02 -11.10
CA SER A 216 -13.39 -10.45 -11.23
C SER A 216 -13.33 -8.93 -11.17
N ARG A 217 -13.54 -8.27 -12.31
CA ARG A 217 -13.62 -6.79 -12.38
C ARG A 217 -14.74 -6.23 -11.51
N ARG A 218 -15.90 -6.91 -11.46
CA ARG A 218 -17.05 -6.48 -10.65
C ARG A 218 -16.71 -6.53 -9.16
N THR A 219 -16.22 -7.67 -8.68
CA THR A 219 -15.78 -7.83 -7.29
C THR A 219 -14.69 -6.82 -6.93
N THR A 220 -13.67 -6.69 -7.77
CA THR A 220 -12.53 -5.79 -7.51
C THR A 220 -12.99 -4.33 -7.36
N ILE A 221 -13.79 -3.82 -8.31
CA ILE A 221 -14.27 -2.44 -8.27
C ILE A 221 -15.20 -2.22 -7.08
N SER A 222 -16.18 -3.10 -6.87
CA SER A 222 -17.11 -2.99 -5.74
C SER A 222 -16.38 -3.05 -4.39
N PHE A 223 -15.45 -3.99 -4.22
CA PHE A 223 -14.70 -4.14 -2.98
C PHE A 223 -13.83 -2.92 -2.68
N LEU A 224 -13.04 -2.44 -3.64
CA LEU A 224 -12.19 -1.26 -3.42
C LEU A 224 -13.03 0.01 -3.17
N SER A 225 -14.18 0.14 -3.81
CA SER A 225 -15.09 1.27 -3.60
C SER A 225 -15.69 1.25 -2.20
N VAL A 226 -16.20 0.10 -1.75
CA VAL A 226 -16.75 -0.04 -0.39
C VAL A 226 -15.66 0.08 0.67
N ALA A 227 -14.46 -0.46 0.42
CA ALA A 227 -13.32 -0.31 1.31
C ALA A 227 -12.92 1.17 1.50
N ALA A 228 -12.93 1.98 0.43
CA ALA A 228 -12.69 3.41 0.53
C ALA A 228 -13.78 4.14 1.35
N ILE A 229 -15.04 3.75 1.20
CA ILE A 229 -16.16 4.28 2.02
C ILE A 229 -15.96 3.91 3.49
N VAL A 230 -15.68 2.63 3.79
CA VAL A 230 -15.42 2.15 5.15
C VAL A 230 -14.25 2.91 5.79
N SER A 231 -13.15 3.11 5.05
CA SER A 231 -11.99 3.87 5.51
C SER A 231 -12.35 5.33 5.83
N THR A 232 -13.12 5.98 4.95
CA THR A 232 -13.59 7.36 5.15
C THR A 232 -14.50 7.47 6.38
N THR A 233 -15.45 6.55 6.52
CA THR A 233 -16.35 6.50 7.70
C THR A 233 -15.57 6.27 8.99
N ALA A 234 -14.58 5.37 8.98
CA ALA A 234 -13.70 5.15 10.13
C ALA A 234 -12.94 6.44 10.49
N ASN A 235 -12.45 7.17 9.51
CA ASN A 235 -11.79 8.46 9.75
C ASN A 235 -12.73 9.52 10.34
N ILE A 236 -14.00 9.57 9.91
CA ILE A 236 -15.02 10.44 10.51
C ILE A 236 -15.21 10.09 11.99
N ILE A 237 -15.39 8.80 12.30
CA ILE A 237 -15.56 8.33 13.68
C ILE A 237 -14.33 8.69 14.52
N ARG A 238 -13.11 8.42 14.02
CA ARG A 238 -11.86 8.74 14.72
C ARG A 238 -11.74 10.23 15.03
N ASN A 239 -11.99 11.10 14.05
CA ASN A 239 -11.90 12.56 14.26
C ASN A 239 -13.00 13.08 15.19
N THR A 240 -14.19 12.50 15.14
CA THR A 240 -15.27 12.77 16.10
C THR A 240 -14.82 12.46 17.53
N LEU A 241 -14.24 11.27 17.75
CA LEU A 241 -13.74 10.85 19.07
C LEU A 241 -12.56 11.71 19.55
N LEU A 242 -11.61 12.02 18.68
CA LEU A 242 -10.48 12.90 19.01
C LEU A 242 -10.96 14.30 19.43
N THR A 243 -11.88 14.87 18.66
CA THR A 243 -12.47 16.18 18.97
C THR A 243 -13.27 16.15 20.27
N PHE A 244 -14.03 15.07 20.51
CA PHE A 244 -14.74 14.86 21.77
C PHE A 244 -13.79 14.80 22.97
N PHE A 245 -12.74 13.97 22.92
CA PHE A 245 -11.80 13.82 24.03
C PHE A 245 -11.03 15.11 24.29
N HIS A 246 -10.57 15.78 23.23
CA HIS A 246 -9.84 17.03 23.37
C HIS A 246 -10.74 18.16 23.88
N GLY A 247 -11.97 18.27 23.36
CA GLY A 247 -12.94 19.29 23.78
C GLY A 247 -13.45 19.13 25.21
N THR A 248 -13.53 17.89 25.71
CA THR A 248 -13.99 17.59 27.08
C THR A 248 -12.87 17.55 28.12
N GLY A 249 -11.62 17.82 27.74
CA GLY A 249 -10.47 17.79 28.66
C GLY A 249 -9.90 16.40 28.97
N GLN A 250 -10.32 15.36 28.24
CA GLN A 250 -9.85 13.98 28.41
C GLN A 250 -8.50 13.74 27.70
N GLU A 251 -7.46 14.46 28.10
CA GLU A 251 -6.15 14.43 27.43
C GLU A 251 -5.50 13.04 27.38
N GLY A 252 -5.75 12.20 28.38
CA GLY A 252 -5.26 10.81 28.40
C GLY A 252 -5.85 9.97 27.27
N ALA A 253 -7.17 10.07 27.06
CA ALA A 253 -7.87 9.36 25.98
C ALA A 253 -7.50 9.91 24.61
N PHE A 254 -7.37 11.25 24.50
CA PHE A 254 -6.87 11.91 23.30
C PHE A 254 -5.48 11.40 22.92
N LYS A 255 -4.50 11.46 23.84
CA LYS A 255 -3.13 10.97 23.58
C LYS A 255 -3.09 9.48 23.23
N TRP A 256 -3.87 8.66 23.91
CA TRP A 256 -3.95 7.23 23.64
C TRP A 256 -4.45 6.91 22.22
N LEU A 257 -5.48 7.62 21.73
CA LEU A 257 -6.06 7.42 20.40
C LEU A 257 -5.27 8.14 19.29
N HIS A 258 -4.67 9.29 19.60
CA HIS A 258 -3.93 10.10 18.64
C HIS A 258 -2.54 9.52 18.37
N ASP A 259 -1.72 9.38 19.41
CA ASP A 259 -0.28 9.07 19.30
C ASP A 259 0.10 7.73 19.91
N GLY A 260 -0.79 7.13 20.71
CA GLY A 260 -0.59 5.84 21.35
C GLY A 260 -1.02 4.65 20.50
N TRP A 261 -0.96 3.47 21.12
CA TRP A 261 -1.35 2.19 20.52
C TRP A 261 -2.85 2.10 20.19
N GLY A 262 -3.70 3.00 20.74
CA GLY A 262 -5.13 3.04 20.44
C GLY A 262 -5.41 3.36 18.98
N GLY A 263 -4.63 4.27 18.38
CA GLY A 263 -4.71 4.57 16.95
C GLY A 263 -4.31 3.39 16.07
N ASP A 264 -3.25 2.67 16.46
CA ASP A 264 -2.78 1.47 15.75
C ASP A 264 -3.80 0.33 15.84
N LEU A 265 -4.37 0.08 17.02
CA LEU A 265 -5.42 -0.92 17.21
C LEU A 265 -6.67 -0.56 16.39
N TYR A 266 -7.10 0.70 16.43
CA TYR A 266 -8.23 1.19 15.63
C TYR A 266 -8.01 0.88 14.14
N SER A 267 -6.80 1.15 13.67
CA SER A 267 -6.40 0.91 12.29
C SER A 267 -6.38 -0.58 11.94
N ALA A 268 -5.83 -1.41 12.82
CA ALA A 268 -5.82 -2.86 12.65
C ALA A 268 -7.23 -3.45 12.59
N CYS A 269 -8.15 -3.02 13.47
CA CYS A 269 -9.55 -3.44 13.46
C CYS A 269 -10.24 -3.07 12.14
N MET A 270 -10.02 -1.86 11.63
CA MET A 270 -10.53 -1.44 10.33
C MET A 270 -10.01 -2.33 9.20
N LEU A 271 -8.70 -2.63 9.18
CA LEU A 271 -8.13 -3.51 8.16
C LEU A 271 -8.65 -4.95 8.25
N VAL A 272 -8.84 -5.49 9.45
CA VAL A 272 -9.44 -6.82 9.66
C VAL A 272 -10.88 -6.86 9.15
N SER A 273 -11.63 -5.75 9.26
CA SER A 273 -13.01 -5.65 8.75
C SER A 273 -13.12 -5.84 7.23
N LEU A 274 -12.02 -5.67 6.48
CA LEU A 274 -11.99 -5.89 5.03
C LEU A 274 -12.18 -7.36 4.64
N VAL A 275 -11.81 -8.30 5.52
CA VAL A 275 -11.96 -9.74 5.26
C VAL A 275 -13.44 -10.16 5.17
N PRO A 276 -14.29 -9.94 6.19
CA PRO A 276 -15.71 -10.26 6.09
C PRO A 276 -16.40 -9.42 5.00
N LEU A 277 -15.95 -8.19 4.75
CA LEU A 277 -16.46 -7.36 3.65
C LEU A 277 -16.24 -8.02 2.29
N LEU A 278 -15.02 -8.51 2.02
CA LEU A 278 -14.71 -9.20 0.77
C LEU A 278 -15.52 -10.49 0.62
N ASN A 279 -15.64 -11.26 1.70
CA ASN A 279 -16.44 -12.49 1.70
C ASN A 279 -17.91 -12.20 1.38
N TRP A 280 -18.48 -11.15 1.97
CA TRP A 280 -19.84 -10.71 1.69
C TRP A 280 -20.04 -10.32 0.22
N ILE A 281 -19.16 -9.48 -0.33
CA ILE A 281 -19.23 -9.06 -1.74
C ILE A 281 -19.09 -10.26 -2.69
N ASN A 282 -18.18 -11.19 -2.41
CA ASN A 282 -18.04 -12.41 -3.19
C ASN A 282 -19.32 -13.24 -3.16
N SER A 283 -19.90 -13.47 -1.97
CA SER A 283 -21.15 -14.23 -1.85
C SER A 283 -22.32 -13.58 -2.61
N TYR A 284 -22.40 -12.24 -2.60
CA TYR A 284 -23.43 -11.50 -3.30
C TYR A 284 -23.33 -11.69 -4.82
N PHE A 285 -22.12 -11.58 -5.37
CA PHE A 285 -21.92 -11.76 -6.81
C PHE A 285 -22.06 -13.22 -7.25
N SER A 286 -21.61 -14.19 -6.44
CA SER A 286 -21.83 -15.61 -6.70
C SER A 286 -23.32 -15.94 -6.77
N ALA A 287 -24.12 -15.51 -5.79
CA ALA A 287 -25.56 -15.72 -5.78
C ALA A 287 -26.25 -15.06 -6.99
N SER A 288 -25.83 -13.84 -7.37
CA SER A 288 -26.40 -13.16 -8.54
C SER A 288 -26.17 -13.90 -9.86
N LEU A 289 -25.05 -14.62 -10.00
CA LEU A 289 -24.74 -15.40 -11.19
C LEU A 289 -25.59 -16.68 -11.25
N GLU A 290 -25.80 -17.36 -10.12
CA GLU A 290 -26.64 -18.55 -10.02
C GLU A 290 -28.10 -18.22 -10.38
N THR A 291 -28.65 -17.12 -9.85
CA THR A 291 -30.02 -16.69 -10.19
C THR A 291 -30.20 -16.32 -11.65
N GLN A 292 -29.17 -15.73 -12.29
CA GLN A 292 -29.22 -15.43 -13.73
C GLN A 292 -29.21 -16.70 -14.58
N GLN A 293 -28.43 -17.70 -14.20
CA GLN A 293 -28.37 -18.98 -14.91
C GLN A 293 -29.68 -19.77 -14.79
N GLU A 294 -30.33 -19.77 -13.63
CA GLU A 294 -31.64 -20.40 -13.43
C GLU A 294 -32.77 -19.68 -14.19
N ALA A 295 -32.67 -18.37 -14.39
CA ALA A 295 -33.67 -17.61 -15.15
C ALA A 295 -33.54 -17.77 -16.68
N GLU A 296 -32.36 -18.19 -17.16
CA GLU A 296 -32.07 -18.43 -18.58
C GLU A 296 -32.26 -19.91 -19.00
N SER A 297 -32.46 -20.83 -18.04
CA SER A 297 -32.74 -22.27 -18.25
C SER A 297 -34.22 -22.59 -18.28
#